data_AF-A0A524MR90-F1
#
_entry.id   AF-A0A524MR90-F1
#
_cell.length_a   1.000
_cell.length_b   1.000
_cell.length_c   1.000
_cell.angle_alpha   90.00
_cell.angle_beta   90.00
_cell.angle_gamma   90.00
#
_symmetry.space_group_name_H-M   'P 1'
#
loop_
_entity.id
_entity.type
_entity.pdbx_description
1 polymer ?
#
loop_
_entity_poly.entity_id
_entity_poly.type
_entity_poly.pdbx_seq_one_letter_code
_entity_poly.pdbx_strand_id
1 'polypeptide(L)'
;MSIRAGASVRDITPEGQVRLARRTGPGRLSTGILDPLLVSAIHLRGGAGGVMILSLDLLCLSPSVIRRIRKRIVETTGTHAHNIMIGTTQNHSGPVVGFDPYVSGDPQNIKQHDAYIENIVNQAVQAASEAAVASVPAEVAVVSLAEPHTGAMLVKNGRNNRIMAAIVLCGEVPDCLGADNSSLSSDFVHSVRERLAARFGHSPVTALFVGPSGRVQVAGKTRMAKEVGEGLADQVLAEVKKLSSSDLLSNLSFEGRLAEVPDILRCHLPSKFDVAMELNEAIEAWSKVEKEGGSVEE
;
A
#
# COMPACT_ATOMS: atom_id res chain seq x y z
N MET A 1 -1.54 -30.76 5.92
CA MET A 1 -2.91 -30.22 5.84
C MET A 1 -2.93 -29.26 4.66
N SER A 2 -3.93 -29.38 3.78
CA SER A 2 -4.00 -28.57 2.56
C SER A 2 -4.31 -27.11 2.86
N ILE A 3 -3.68 -26.19 2.13
CA ILE A 3 -3.94 -24.76 2.23
C ILE A 3 -5.35 -24.45 1.72
N ARG A 4 -5.96 -23.43 2.32
CA ARG A 4 -7.15 -22.76 1.81
C ARG A 4 -6.89 -21.27 1.66
N ALA A 5 -7.50 -20.67 0.66
CA ALA A 5 -7.41 -19.24 0.43
C ALA A 5 -8.75 -18.64 0.01
N GLY A 6 -8.96 -17.38 0.37
CA GLY A 6 -10.02 -16.55 -0.19
C GLY A 6 -9.50 -15.14 -0.37
N ALA A 7 -10.09 -14.42 -1.31
CA ALA A 7 -9.68 -13.06 -1.64
C ALA A 7 -10.89 -12.21 -2.01
N SER A 8 -10.80 -10.92 -1.75
CA SER A 8 -11.84 -9.95 -2.08
C SER A 8 -11.24 -8.55 -2.23
N VAL A 9 -11.96 -7.67 -2.92
CA VAL A 9 -11.58 -6.28 -3.11
C VAL A 9 -12.78 -5.38 -2.83
N ARG A 10 -12.53 -4.23 -2.21
CA ARG A 10 -13.56 -3.20 -1.95
C ARG A 10 -13.06 -1.83 -2.37
N ASP A 11 -13.98 -1.00 -2.84
CA ASP A 11 -13.73 0.39 -3.22
C ASP A 11 -13.65 1.28 -1.97
N ILE A 12 -12.59 2.08 -1.89
CA ILE A 12 -12.34 3.07 -0.85
C ILE A 12 -12.18 4.48 -1.44
N THR A 13 -12.59 4.71 -2.68
CA THR A 13 -12.54 6.03 -3.32
C THR A 13 -13.44 6.99 -2.55
N PRO A 14 -12.95 8.16 -2.11
CA PRO A 14 -13.76 9.12 -1.38
C PRO A 14 -14.85 9.71 -2.26
N GLU A 15 -16.00 9.99 -1.66
CA GLU A 15 -17.03 10.81 -2.28
C GLU A 15 -16.66 12.29 -2.14
N GLY A 16 -16.70 13.02 -3.25
CA GLY A 16 -16.42 14.45 -3.28
C GLY A 16 -14.93 14.81 -3.32
N GLN A 17 -14.68 16.10 -3.15
CA GLN A 17 -13.35 16.67 -3.25
C GLN A 17 -12.55 16.46 -1.95
N VAL A 18 -11.33 15.95 -2.09
CA VAL A 18 -10.41 15.66 -0.98
C VAL A 18 -9.04 16.25 -1.27
N ARG A 19 -8.26 16.51 -0.21
CA ARG A 19 -6.85 16.85 -0.39
C ARG A 19 -6.05 15.62 -0.78
N LEU A 20 -5.28 15.73 -1.86
CA LEU A 20 -4.39 14.67 -2.33
C LEU A 20 -3.09 14.70 -1.51
N ALA A 21 -2.60 13.50 -1.21
CA ALA A 21 -1.22 13.28 -0.78
C ALA A 21 -0.27 13.86 -1.84
N ARG A 22 0.97 14.15 -1.43
CA ARG A 22 1.99 14.63 -2.36
C ARG A 22 3.38 14.30 -1.85
N ARG A 23 4.35 14.24 -2.75
CA ARG A 23 5.77 14.28 -2.38
C ARG A 23 6.33 15.70 -2.47
N THR A 24 6.00 16.40 -3.56
CA THR A 24 6.49 17.74 -3.86
C THR A 24 5.37 18.63 -4.41
N GLY A 25 5.64 19.93 -4.48
CA GLY A 25 4.74 20.93 -5.06
C GLY A 25 3.63 21.42 -4.12
N PRO A 26 2.77 22.35 -4.59
CA PRO A 26 1.70 22.94 -3.79
C PRO A 26 0.59 21.94 -3.46
N GLY A 27 -0.27 22.29 -2.50
CA GLY A 27 -1.31 21.39 -2.00
C GLY A 27 -2.41 21.28 -3.03
N ARG A 28 -2.89 20.08 -3.31
CA ARG A 28 -3.87 19.84 -4.38
C ARG A 28 -5.17 19.28 -3.83
N LEU A 29 -6.28 19.76 -4.38
CA LEU A 29 -7.58 19.15 -4.19
C LEU A 29 -7.88 18.24 -5.37
N SER A 30 -8.56 17.13 -5.11
CA SER A 30 -9.02 16.25 -6.17
C SER A 30 -10.05 16.95 -7.06
N THR A 31 -9.90 16.83 -8.37
CA THR A 31 -10.81 17.39 -9.38
C THR A 31 -11.53 16.29 -10.17
N GLY A 32 -11.11 15.04 -10.01
CA GLY A 32 -11.67 13.88 -10.67
C GLY A 32 -11.08 12.57 -10.14
N ILE A 33 -11.46 11.46 -10.78
CA ILE A 33 -10.99 10.11 -10.50
C ILE A 33 -10.46 9.54 -11.81
N LEU A 34 -9.17 9.17 -11.86
CA LEU A 34 -8.59 8.44 -13.00
C LEU A 34 -8.91 6.95 -12.88
N ASP A 35 -8.73 6.41 -11.68
CA ASP A 35 -8.98 5.02 -11.36
C ASP A 35 -9.37 4.89 -9.87
N PRO A 36 -10.15 3.85 -9.51
CA PRO A 36 -10.63 3.68 -8.16
C PRO A 36 -9.49 3.32 -7.19
N LEU A 37 -9.61 3.82 -5.96
CA LEU A 37 -8.77 3.41 -4.85
C LEU A 37 -9.39 2.20 -4.16
N LEU A 38 -8.61 1.15 -3.95
CA LEU A 38 -9.09 -0.15 -3.49
C LEU A 38 -8.44 -0.57 -2.18
N VAL A 39 -9.16 -1.42 -1.43
CA VAL A 39 -8.57 -2.33 -0.43
C VAL A 39 -8.68 -3.75 -0.94
N SER A 40 -7.52 -4.39 -1.11
CA SER A 40 -7.41 -5.82 -1.45
C SER A 40 -7.16 -6.61 -0.18
N ALA A 41 -7.98 -7.64 0.07
CA ALA A 41 -7.83 -8.56 1.20
C ALA A 41 -7.61 -9.99 0.70
N ILE A 42 -6.60 -10.66 1.24
CA ILE A 42 -6.26 -12.06 0.93
C ILE A 42 -6.09 -12.81 2.24
N HIS A 43 -6.88 -13.86 2.44
CA HIS A 43 -6.81 -14.73 3.60
C HIS A 43 -6.22 -16.08 3.19
N LEU A 44 -5.13 -16.48 3.82
CA LEU A 44 -4.50 -17.79 3.66
C LEU A 44 -4.62 -18.58 4.95
N ARG A 45 -5.04 -19.84 4.88
CA ARG A 45 -5.19 -20.74 6.04
C ARG A 45 -4.50 -22.06 5.76
N GLY A 46 -3.83 -22.63 6.75
CA GLY A 46 -3.10 -23.89 6.62
C GLY A 46 -2.59 -24.36 7.98
N GLY A 47 -2.62 -25.69 8.19
CA GLY A 47 -2.29 -26.28 9.49
C GLY A 47 -3.19 -25.74 10.61
N ALA A 48 -2.57 -25.30 11.72
CA ALA A 48 -3.27 -24.77 12.89
C ALA A 48 -3.61 -23.26 12.80
N GLY A 49 -3.28 -22.57 11.69
CA GLY A 49 -3.34 -21.11 11.62
C GLY A 49 -3.81 -20.54 10.29
N GLY A 50 -3.77 -19.21 10.20
CA GLY A 50 -4.03 -18.45 8.99
C GLY A 50 -3.59 -17.01 9.11
N VAL A 51 -3.26 -16.39 7.98
CA VAL A 51 -2.82 -15.01 7.83
C VAL A 51 -3.79 -14.22 6.96
N MET A 52 -4.08 -13.00 7.37
CA MET A 52 -4.90 -12.04 6.66
C MET A 52 -4.00 -10.90 6.19
N ILE A 53 -4.01 -10.63 4.89
CA ILE A 53 -3.14 -9.64 4.25
C ILE A 53 -4.02 -8.60 3.58
N LEU A 54 -3.87 -7.33 3.97
CA LEU A 54 -4.56 -6.19 3.38
C LEU A 54 -3.56 -5.22 2.76
N SER A 55 -3.85 -4.78 1.54
CA SER A 55 -3.17 -3.66 0.86
C SER A 55 -4.21 -2.60 0.49
N LEU A 56 -3.97 -1.36 0.92
CA LEU A 56 -4.86 -0.22 0.68
C LEU A 56 -4.20 0.81 -0.21
N ASP A 57 -4.95 1.37 -1.16
CA ASP A 57 -4.48 2.45 -2.03
C ASP A 57 -4.44 3.80 -1.33
N LEU A 58 -3.48 3.96 -0.43
CA LEU A 58 -3.25 5.17 0.35
C LEU A 58 -1.74 5.46 0.46
N LEU A 59 -1.39 6.70 0.82
CA LEU A 59 -0.01 7.04 1.18
C LEU A 59 0.41 6.27 2.44
N CYS A 60 -0.35 6.44 3.52
CA CYS A 60 -0.09 5.82 4.82
C CYS A 60 -1.40 5.76 5.62
N LEU A 61 -1.36 5.05 6.75
CA LEU A 61 -2.45 5.05 7.73
C LEU A 61 -1.90 5.37 9.11
N SER A 62 -2.68 6.08 9.93
CA SER A 62 -2.30 6.34 11.30
C SER A 62 -2.32 5.03 12.13
N PRO A 63 -1.43 4.88 13.14
CA PRO A 63 -1.43 3.69 13.99
C PRO A 63 -2.76 3.42 14.70
N SER A 64 -3.55 4.46 15.02
CA SER A 64 -4.87 4.31 15.63
C SER A 64 -5.88 3.66 14.67
N VAL A 65 -5.90 4.09 13.40
CA VAL A 65 -6.75 3.49 12.36
C VAL A 65 -6.36 2.04 12.11
N ILE A 66 -5.05 1.74 11.99
CA ILE A 66 -4.56 0.38 11.81
C ILE A 66 -4.97 -0.53 12.97
N ARG A 67 -4.81 -0.07 14.22
CA ARG A 67 -5.23 -0.84 15.41
C ARG A 67 -6.74 -1.12 15.41
N ARG A 68 -7.55 -0.16 14.98
CA ARG A 68 -9.00 -0.31 14.89
C ARG A 68 -9.42 -1.30 13.81
N ILE A 69 -8.85 -1.20 12.61
CA ILE A 69 -9.09 -2.17 11.52
C ILE A 69 -8.72 -3.57 12.01
N ARG A 70 -7.52 -3.73 12.57
CA ARG A 70 -7.04 -5.02 13.08
C ARG A 70 -7.98 -5.59 14.14
N LYS A 71 -8.38 -4.80 15.14
CA LYS A 71 -9.31 -5.23 16.19
C LYS A 71 -10.62 -5.74 15.59
N ARG A 72 -11.24 -4.99 14.68
CA ARG A 72 -12.50 -5.38 14.04
C ARG A 72 -12.37 -6.63 13.16
N ILE A 73 -11.24 -6.80 12.46
CA ILE A 73 -10.98 -8.03 11.69
C ILE A 73 -10.87 -9.24 12.63
N VAL A 74 -10.18 -9.12 13.78
CA VAL A 74 -10.14 -10.20 14.78
C VAL A 74 -11.56 -10.59 15.20
N GLU A 75 -12.40 -9.60 15.49
CA GLU A 75 -13.79 -9.80 15.92
C GLU A 75 -14.64 -10.46 14.83
N THR A 76 -14.48 -10.11 13.55
CA THR A 76 -15.34 -10.62 12.46
C THR A 76 -14.84 -11.91 11.81
N THR A 77 -13.52 -12.16 11.79
CA THR A 77 -12.95 -13.32 11.08
C THR A 77 -12.35 -14.38 12.01
N GLY A 78 -12.07 -14.04 13.27
CA GLY A 78 -11.32 -14.88 14.20
C GLY A 78 -9.83 -15.03 13.85
N THR A 79 -9.32 -14.31 12.86
CA THR A 79 -7.88 -14.31 12.54
C THR A 79 -7.13 -13.65 13.70
N HIS A 80 -6.13 -14.31 14.26
CA HIS A 80 -5.37 -13.76 15.38
C HIS A 80 -4.68 -12.44 14.99
N ALA A 81 -4.65 -11.45 15.90
CA ALA A 81 -4.13 -10.11 15.62
C ALA A 81 -2.71 -10.11 15.02
N HIS A 82 -1.83 -11.00 15.51
CA HIS A 82 -0.44 -11.13 15.03
C HIS A 82 -0.33 -11.70 13.62
N ASN A 83 -1.42 -12.25 13.08
CA ASN A 83 -1.47 -12.81 11.74
C ASN A 83 -2.18 -11.87 10.75
N ILE A 84 -2.48 -10.63 11.16
CA ILE A 84 -3.15 -9.62 10.32
C ILE A 84 -2.11 -8.56 9.90
N MET A 85 -1.68 -8.65 8.64
CA MET A 85 -0.82 -7.66 7.99
C MET A 85 -1.70 -6.63 7.27
N ILE A 86 -1.47 -5.35 7.54
CA ILE A 86 -2.14 -4.23 6.89
C ILE A 86 -1.05 -3.29 6.40
N GLY A 87 -0.99 -3.06 5.09
CA GLY A 87 -0.08 -2.10 4.48
C GLY A 87 -0.79 -1.20 3.48
N THR A 88 -0.08 -0.18 3.03
CA THR A 88 -0.55 0.73 2.00
C THR A 88 0.34 0.62 0.76
N THR A 89 -0.19 1.00 -0.40
CA THR A 89 0.61 1.03 -1.64
C THR A 89 1.57 2.21 -1.68
N GLN A 90 1.44 3.18 -0.76
CA GLN A 90 2.25 4.39 -0.70
C GLN A 90 2.08 5.28 -1.93
N ASN A 91 0.85 5.34 -2.47
CA ASN A 91 0.56 6.25 -3.57
C ASN A 91 0.47 7.71 -3.11
N HIS A 92 0.82 8.63 -4.00
CA HIS A 92 0.79 10.08 -3.76
C HIS A 92 -0.32 10.78 -4.56
N SER A 93 -1.29 10.02 -5.06
CA SER A 93 -2.48 10.53 -5.76
C SER A 93 -3.78 10.10 -5.07
N GLY A 94 -3.69 9.63 -3.83
CA GLY A 94 -4.82 9.32 -2.96
C GLY A 94 -5.05 10.39 -1.89
N PRO A 95 -6.12 10.27 -1.10
CA PRO A 95 -6.46 11.22 -0.04
C PRO A 95 -5.45 11.20 1.11
N VAL A 96 -5.27 12.37 1.74
CA VAL A 96 -4.55 12.48 3.02
C VAL A 96 -5.42 11.92 4.16
N VAL A 97 -5.07 10.74 4.67
CA VAL A 97 -5.85 9.99 5.70
C VAL A 97 -5.08 9.70 6.99
N GLY A 98 -3.91 10.31 7.14
CA GLY A 98 -3.00 10.06 8.25
C GLY A 98 -1.91 11.12 8.34
N PHE A 99 -0.73 10.70 8.75
CA PHE A 99 0.45 11.56 8.78
C PHE A 99 1.03 11.70 7.37
N ASP A 100 0.89 12.88 6.79
CA ASP A 100 1.62 13.25 5.58
C ASP A 100 2.82 14.12 6.00
N PRO A 101 4.07 13.62 5.92
CA PRO A 101 5.25 14.39 6.32
C PRO A 101 5.42 15.69 5.54
N TYR A 102 4.79 15.81 4.37
CA TYR A 102 4.89 16.97 3.48
C TYR A 102 3.77 18.00 3.70
N VAL A 103 2.81 17.71 4.59
CA VAL A 103 1.62 18.55 4.83
C VAL A 103 1.33 18.76 6.33
N SER A 104 2.04 18.03 7.21
CA SER A 104 1.94 18.13 8.68
C SER A 104 2.49 19.47 9.19
N GLY A 105 1.73 20.55 9.02
CA GLY A 105 2.11 21.92 9.37
C GLY A 105 1.39 23.00 8.56
N ASP A 106 0.70 22.63 7.48
CA ASP A 106 -0.06 23.58 6.65
C ASP A 106 -1.37 24.00 7.35
N PRO A 107 -1.58 25.28 7.69
CA PRO A 107 -2.82 25.79 8.30
C PRO A 107 -4.06 25.60 7.41
N GLN A 108 -3.87 25.41 6.10
CA GLN A 108 -4.94 25.12 5.14
C GLN A 108 -5.24 23.62 5.04
N ASN A 109 -4.65 22.79 5.90
CA ASN A 109 -4.96 21.37 5.94
C ASN A 109 -6.44 21.20 6.35
N ILE A 110 -7.28 20.89 5.37
CA ILE A 110 -8.68 20.54 5.57
C ILE A 110 -8.69 19.39 6.57
N LYS A 111 -9.38 19.58 7.70
CA LYS A 111 -9.56 18.53 8.70
C LYS A 111 -10.01 17.26 7.98
N GLN A 112 -9.31 16.17 8.27
CA GLN A 112 -9.67 14.83 7.83
C GLN A 112 -11.17 14.64 8.00
N HIS A 113 -11.85 14.21 6.95
CA HIS A 113 -13.26 13.85 7.07
C HIS A 113 -13.32 12.54 7.87
N ASP A 114 -13.66 12.62 9.16
CA ASP A 114 -13.81 11.45 10.03
C ASP A 114 -14.69 10.37 9.35
N ALA A 115 -15.72 10.79 8.61
CA ALA A 115 -16.57 9.92 7.81
C ALA A 115 -15.80 9.08 6.78
N TYR A 116 -14.78 9.64 6.13
CA TYR A 116 -13.98 8.90 5.15
C TYR A 116 -13.01 7.92 5.82
N ILE A 117 -12.43 8.29 6.97
CA ILE A 117 -11.65 7.36 7.79
C ILE A 117 -12.52 6.19 8.24
N GLU A 118 -13.75 6.46 8.68
CA GLU A 118 -14.73 5.42 9.01
C GLU A 118 -15.05 4.52 7.82
N ASN A 119 -15.24 5.10 6.64
CA ASN A 119 -15.46 4.33 5.41
C ASN A 119 -14.28 3.39 5.13
N ILE A 120 -13.03 3.88 5.19
CA ILE A 120 -11.84 3.04 5.03
C ILE A 120 -11.85 1.87 6.02
N VAL A 121 -12.13 2.13 7.30
CA VAL A 121 -12.17 1.08 8.31
C VAL A 121 -13.26 0.05 7.98
N ASN A 122 -14.46 0.51 7.61
CA ASN A 122 -15.58 -0.37 7.27
C ASN A 122 -15.26 -1.24 6.04
N GLN A 123 -14.76 -0.65 4.97
CA GLN A 123 -14.44 -1.35 3.73
C GLN A 123 -13.28 -2.34 3.92
N ALA A 124 -12.26 -1.99 4.72
CA ALA A 124 -11.16 -2.90 5.04
C ALA A 124 -11.64 -4.12 5.83
N VAL A 125 -12.50 -3.92 6.83
CA VAL A 125 -13.09 -5.02 7.63
C VAL A 125 -14.02 -5.88 6.78
N GLN A 126 -14.80 -5.26 5.90
CA GLN A 126 -15.69 -5.97 4.99
C GLN A 126 -14.92 -6.82 3.99
N ALA A 127 -13.88 -6.28 3.35
CA ALA A 127 -13.00 -7.04 2.48
C ALA A 127 -12.36 -8.21 3.24
N ALA A 128 -11.80 -7.98 4.44
CA ALA A 128 -11.24 -9.08 5.22
C ALA A 128 -12.27 -10.19 5.53
N SER A 129 -13.50 -9.81 5.86
CA SER A 129 -14.58 -10.77 6.15
C SER A 129 -15.00 -11.56 4.91
N GLU A 130 -15.09 -10.91 3.76
CA GLU A 130 -15.42 -11.54 2.48
C GLU A 130 -14.32 -12.50 2.01
N ALA A 131 -13.05 -12.10 2.10
CA ALA A 131 -11.91 -12.96 1.84
C ALA A 131 -11.91 -14.19 2.77
N ALA A 132 -12.28 -14.02 4.04
CA ALA A 132 -12.36 -15.13 5.00
C ALA A 132 -13.48 -16.13 4.64
N VAL A 133 -14.66 -15.63 4.24
CA VAL A 133 -15.81 -16.45 3.84
C VAL A 133 -15.59 -17.15 2.50
N ALA A 134 -14.94 -16.50 1.54
CA ALA A 134 -14.65 -17.03 0.21
C ALA A 134 -13.58 -18.14 0.19
N SER A 135 -13.20 -18.68 1.35
CA SER A 135 -12.10 -19.64 1.50
C SER A 135 -12.37 -20.97 0.79
N VAL A 136 -11.50 -21.33 -0.16
CA VAL A 136 -11.51 -22.58 -0.92
C VAL A 136 -10.15 -23.28 -0.85
N PRO A 137 -10.03 -24.59 -1.11
CA PRO A 137 -8.73 -25.23 -1.28
C PRO A 137 -7.85 -24.46 -2.27
N ALA A 138 -6.57 -24.29 -1.96
CA ALA A 138 -5.67 -23.47 -2.76
C ALA A 138 -4.26 -24.04 -2.82
N GLU A 139 -3.54 -23.63 -3.87
CA GLU A 139 -2.12 -23.85 -4.04
C GLU A 139 -1.44 -22.48 -4.17
N VAL A 140 -0.20 -22.38 -3.71
CA VAL A 140 0.56 -21.14 -3.73
C VAL A 140 1.84 -21.33 -4.53
N ALA A 141 2.19 -20.35 -5.36
CA ALA A 141 3.50 -20.26 -6.00
C ALA A 141 4.18 -18.96 -5.61
N VAL A 142 5.50 -18.96 -5.52
CA VAL A 142 6.30 -17.76 -5.29
C VAL A 142 7.28 -17.60 -6.45
N VAL A 143 7.36 -16.38 -6.98
CA VAL A 143 8.32 -15.99 -8.00
C VAL A 143 9.13 -14.80 -7.53
N SER A 144 10.43 -14.83 -7.80
CA SER A 144 11.32 -13.68 -7.61
C SER A 144 11.44 -12.92 -8.93
N LEU A 145 11.44 -11.59 -8.89
CA LEU A 145 11.71 -10.79 -10.09
C LEU A 145 13.19 -10.41 -10.15
N ALA A 146 13.59 -9.73 -11.22
CA ALA A 146 15.00 -9.41 -11.48
C ALA A 146 15.60 -8.46 -10.43
N GLU A 147 14.81 -7.53 -9.90
CA GLU A 147 15.26 -6.59 -8.87
C GLU A 147 15.30 -7.27 -7.48
N PRO A 148 16.36 -7.04 -6.67
CA PRO A 148 16.44 -7.58 -5.31
C PRO A 148 15.23 -7.22 -4.46
N HIS A 149 14.78 -8.18 -3.64
CA HIS A 149 13.64 -8.03 -2.72
C HIS A 149 12.29 -7.74 -3.40
N THR A 150 12.17 -8.04 -4.70
CA THR A 150 10.92 -7.95 -5.45
C THR A 150 10.45 -9.33 -5.91
N GLY A 151 9.15 -9.51 -6.07
CA GLY A 151 8.57 -10.83 -6.26
C GLY A 151 7.05 -10.80 -6.33
N ALA A 152 6.47 -11.97 -6.58
CA ALA A 152 5.04 -12.17 -6.41
C ALA A 152 4.74 -13.54 -5.80
N MET A 153 3.70 -13.58 -4.97
CA MET A 153 3.07 -14.82 -4.52
C MET A 153 1.72 -14.94 -5.21
N LEU A 154 1.54 -16.00 -6.00
CA LEU A 154 0.28 -16.31 -6.66
C LEU A 154 -0.52 -17.34 -5.86
N VAL A 155 -1.83 -17.13 -5.82
CA VAL A 155 -2.77 -18.04 -5.17
C VAL A 155 -3.67 -18.64 -6.24
N LYS A 156 -3.53 -19.95 -6.46
CA LYS A 156 -4.32 -20.73 -7.40
C LYS A 156 -5.50 -21.38 -6.66
N ASN A 157 -6.68 -21.24 -7.23
CA ASN A 157 -7.90 -21.86 -6.75
C ASN A 157 -7.92 -23.34 -7.06
N GLY A 158 -7.89 -24.19 -6.03
CA GLY A 158 -7.86 -25.64 -6.17
C GLY A 158 -9.16 -26.25 -6.71
N ARG A 159 -10.26 -25.49 -6.83
CA ARG A 159 -11.52 -25.98 -7.41
C ARG A 159 -11.59 -25.80 -8.93
N ASN A 160 -11.03 -24.71 -9.45
CA ASN A 160 -11.17 -24.35 -10.88
C ASN A 160 -9.83 -24.06 -11.58
N ASN A 161 -8.70 -24.25 -10.88
CA ASN A 161 -7.35 -24.04 -11.36
C ASN A 161 -7.00 -22.62 -11.82
N ARG A 162 -7.84 -21.61 -11.51
CA ARG A 162 -7.59 -20.21 -11.88
C ARG A 162 -6.80 -19.49 -10.78
N ILE A 163 -5.98 -18.51 -11.17
CA ILE A 163 -5.35 -17.60 -10.20
C ILE A 163 -6.45 -16.69 -9.62
N MET A 164 -6.64 -16.77 -8.30
CA MET A 164 -7.64 -15.97 -7.58
C MET A 164 -7.04 -14.74 -6.90
N ALA A 165 -5.73 -14.75 -6.64
CA ALA A 165 -5.05 -13.62 -6.03
C ALA A 165 -3.56 -13.57 -6.37
N ALA A 166 -3.00 -12.37 -6.31
CA ALA A 166 -1.59 -12.09 -6.43
C ALA A 166 -1.16 -11.12 -5.33
N ILE A 167 -0.12 -11.47 -4.58
CA ILE A 167 0.56 -10.55 -3.66
C ILE A 167 1.86 -10.14 -4.33
N VAL A 168 1.99 -8.87 -4.69
CA VAL A 168 3.13 -8.34 -5.45
C VAL A 168 3.97 -7.46 -4.56
N LEU A 169 5.28 -7.71 -4.52
CA LEU A 169 6.29 -6.88 -3.88
C LEU A 169 7.08 -6.15 -4.97
N CYS A 170 6.99 -4.82 -5.02
CA CYS A 170 7.71 -4.00 -6.01
C CYS A 170 8.77 -3.13 -5.36
N GLY A 171 9.84 -2.84 -6.09
CA GLY A 171 10.94 -1.98 -5.62
C GLY A 171 10.69 -0.48 -5.84
N GLU A 172 9.55 -0.10 -6.39
CA GLU A 172 9.23 1.28 -6.78
C GLU A 172 8.04 1.81 -5.98
N VAL A 173 8.09 3.10 -5.65
CA VAL A 173 6.97 3.80 -4.99
C VAL A 173 5.98 4.31 -6.04
N PRO A 174 4.67 4.07 -5.90
CA PRO A 174 3.64 4.61 -6.81
C PRO A 174 3.54 6.15 -6.75
N ASP A 175 4.28 6.81 -7.63
CA ASP A 175 4.32 8.28 -7.77
C ASP A 175 4.73 8.72 -9.18
N CYS A 176 4.27 8.01 -10.21
CA CYS A 176 4.56 8.33 -11.60
C CYS A 176 3.75 9.55 -12.10
N LEU A 177 2.61 9.85 -11.47
CA LEU A 177 1.70 10.92 -11.90
C LEU A 177 2.20 12.34 -11.59
N GLY A 178 3.08 12.49 -10.61
CA GLY A 178 3.77 13.74 -10.31
C GLY A 178 2.89 14.86 -9.75
N ALA A 179 3.48 16.05 -9.64
CA ALA A 179 2.88 17.16 -8.91
C ALA A 179 1.76 17.91 -9.65
N ASP A 180 1.59 17.67 -10.96
CA ASP A 180 0.53 18.32 -11.75
C ASP A 180 -0.78 17.52 -11.76
N ASN A 181 -0.74 16.26 -11.29
CA ASN A 181 -1.94 15.43 -11.19
C ASN A 181 -2.86 15.93 -10.07
N SER A 182 -4.11 16.24 -10.44
CA SER A 182 -5.19 16.60 -9.50
C SER A 182 -6.31 15.56 -9.46
N SER A 183 -6.13 14.37 -10.03
CA SER A 183 -7.14 13.31 -9.98
C SER A 183 -6.75 12.18 -9.04
N LEU A 184 -7.75 11.57 -8.40
CA LEU A 184 -7.57 10.38 -7.57
C LEU A 184 -7.08 9.22 -8.41
N SER A 185 -6.04 8.53 -7.94
CA SER A 185 -5.46 7.38 -8.62
C SER A 185 -4.62 6.53 -7.67
N SER A 186 -4.64 5.22 -7.89
CA SER A 186 -3.71 4.26 -7.31
C SER A 186 -2.36 4.21 -8.07
N ASP A 187 -2.15 5.13 -9.01
CA ASP A 187 -0.95 5.27 -9.85
C ASP A 187 -0.70 3.98 -10.67
N PHE A 188 0.53 3.54 -10.85
CA PHE A 188 0.82 2.35 -11.65
C PHE A 188 0.18 1.06 -11.10
N VAL A 189 -0.27 1.04 -9.83
CA VAL A 189 -0.90 -0.12 -9.20
C VAL A 189 -2.19 -0.52 -9.94
N HIS A 190 -2.95 0.46 -10.43
CA HIS A 190 -4.12 0.20 -11.28
C HIS A 190 -3.76 -0.60 -12.52
N SER A 191 -2.68 -0.21 -13.20
CA SER A 191 -2.23 -0.87 -14.43
C SER A 191 -1.69 -2.27 -14.17
N VAL A 192 -1.05 -2.51 -13.02
CA VAL A 192 -0.68 -3.88 -12.57
C VAL A 192 -1.92 -4.76 -12.44
N ARG A 193 -2.97 -4.25 -11.77
CA ARG A 193 -4.24 -4.97 -11.58
C ARG A 193 -4.89 -5.32 -12.92
N GLU A 194 -5.08 -4.33 -13.78
CA GLU A 194 -5.70 -4.52 -15.11
C GLU A 194 -4.92 -5.52 -15.96
N ARG A 195 -3.59 -5.43 -15.97
CA ARG A 195 -2.74 -6.32 -16.77
C ARG A 195 -2.78 -7.75 -16.26
N LEU A 196 -2.69 -7.98 -14.95
CA LEU A 196 -2.80 -9.32 -14.36
C LEU A 196 -4.22 -9.88 -14.51
N ALA A 197 -5.25 -9.05 -14.33
CA ALA A 197 -6.64 -9.41 -14.53
C ALA A 197 -6.86 -9.87 -15.97
N ALA A 198 -6.48 -9.09 -16.98
CA ALA A 198 -6.62 -9.47 -18.39
C ALA A 198 -5.96 -10.83 -18.71
N ARG A 199 -4.84 -11.15 -18.06
CA ARG A 199 -4.08 -12.38 -18.31
C ARG A 199 -4.62 -13.60 -17.58
N PHE A 200 -5.20 -13.41 -16.40
CA PHE A 200 -5.80 -14.47 -15.59
C PHE A 200 -7.34 -14.53 -15.72
N GLY A 201 -7.90 -13.82 -16.71
CA GLY A 201 -9.32 -13.80 -17.08
C GLY A 201 -10.22 -13.09 -16.05
N HIS A 202 -9.79 -11.90 -15.63
CA HIS A 202 -10.46 -10.97 -14.70
C HIS A 202 -10.74 -11.55 -13.31
N SER A 203 -9.96 -12.54 -12.88
CA SER A 203 -10.15 -13.26 -11.62
C SER A 203 -9.25 -12.85 -10.43
N PRO A 204 -8.01 -12.36 -10.60
CA PRO A 204 -7.12 -12.19 -9.46
C PRO A 204 -7.40 -10.88 -8.72
N VAL A 205 -7.57 -11.00 -7.39
CA VAL A 205 -7.40 -9.86 -6.49
C VAL A 205 -5.90 -9.60 -6.30
N THR A 206 -5.43 -8.41 -6.64
CA THR A 206 -4.02 -8.04 -6.48
C THR A 206 -3.82 -7.15 -5.26
N ALA A 207 -3.00 -7.60 -4.32
CA ALA A 207 -2.48 -6.81 -3.21
C ALA A 207 -1.02 -6.45 -3.51
N LEU A 208 -0.68 -5.17 -3.49
CA LEU A 208 0.67 -4.69 -3.79
C LEU A 208 1.29 -4.07 -2.53
N PHE A 209 2.57 -4.34 -2.31
CA PHE A 209 3.37 -3.68 -1.27
C PHE A 209 4.68 -3.20 -1.87
N VAL A 210 5.16 -2.08 -1.34
CA VAL A 210 6.47 -1.54 -1.69
C VAL A 210 7.53 -2.22 -0.82
N GLY A 211 8.55 -2.77 -1.47
CA GLY A 211 9.71 -3.38 -0.83
C GLY A 211 10.69 -2.35 -0.27
N PRO A 212 11.71 -2.79 0.49
CA PRO A 212 12.66 -1.90 1.18
C PRO A 212 13.53 -1.07 0.23
N SER A 213 13.52 -1.37 -1.06
CA SER A 213 14.31 -0.69 -2.09
C SER A 213 13.63 0.53 -2.70
N GLY A 214 12.42 0.91 -2.24
CA GLY A 214 11.53 1.99 -2.71
C GLY A 214 12.17 3.11 -3.54
N ARG A 215 12.57 2.78 -4.77
CA ARG A 215 13.19 3.72 -5.70
C ARG A 215 12.10 4.70 -6.12
N VAL A 216 12.48 5.95 -6.10
CA VAL A 216 11.65 7.05 -6.56
C VAL A 216 12.00 7.29 -8.03
N GLN A 217 11.05 7.12 -8.93
CA GLN A 217 11.20 7.68 -10.27
C GLN A 217 11.16 9.21 -10.17
N VAL A 218 12.02 9.88 -10.93
CA VAL A 218 11.94 11.34 -11.13
C VAL A 218 10.66 11.61 -11.93
N ALA A 219 9.67 12.22 -11.28
CA ALA A 219 8.35 12.51 -11.84
C ALA A 219 8.46 13.27 -13.17
N GLY A 220 7.77 12.80 -14.21
CA GLY A 220 7.96 13.33 -15.56
C GLY A 220 6.75 13.33 -16.50
N LYS A 221 5.98 12.26 -16.66
CA LYS A 221 4.84 12.21 -17.62
C LYS A 221 3.81 11.15 -17.22
N THR A 222 2.52 11.47 -17.24
CA THR A 222 1.38 10.56 -16.96
C THR A 222 1.43 9.22 -17.72
N ARG A 223 2.06 9.18 -18.91
CA ARG A 223 2.29 7.96 -19.71
C ARG A 223 3.15 6.90 -18.98
N MET A 224 3.93 7.33 -17.99
CA MET A 224 4.85 6.50 -17.22
C MET A 224 4.14 5.51 -16.29
N ALA A 225 3.03 5.90 -15.64
CA ALA A 225 2.34 5.03 -14.68
C ALA A 225 1.84 3.73 -15.31
N LYS A 226 1.23 3.83 -16.50
CA LYS A 226 0.74 2.65 -17.22
C LYS A 226 1.88 1.75 -17.69
N GLU A 227 2.91 2.34 -18.30
CA GLU A 227 4.07 1.58 -18.81
C GLU A 227 4.83 0.86 -17.67
N VAL A 228 5.01 1.53 -16.52
CA VAL A 228 5.61 0.95 -15.31
C VAL A 228 4.76 -0.20 -14.78
N GLY A 229 3.45 0.02 -14.62
CA GLY A 229 2.55 -0.99 -14.07
C GLY A 229 2.41 -2.22 -14.98
N GLU A 230 2.30 -2.01 -16.30
CA GLU A 230 2.29 -3.11 -17.26
C GLU A 230 3.62 -3.86 -17.30
N GLY A 231 4.75 -3.13 -17.24
CA GLY A 231 6.09 -3.73 -17.20
C GLY A 231 6.30 -4.60 -15.97
N LEU A 232 5.88 -4.14 -14.79
CA LEU A 232 5.93 -4.93 -13.55
C LEU A 232 5.05 -6.19 -13.66
N ALA A 233 3.81 -6.06 -14.15
CA ALA A 233 2.94 -7.21 -14.34
C ALA A 233 3.51 -8.20 -15.37
N ASP A 234 4.11 -7.72 -16.46
CA ASP A 234 4.72 -8.57 -17.47
C ASP A 234 5.94 -9.33 -16.94
N GLN A 235 6.73 -8.74 -16.03
CA GLN A 235 7.79 -9.46 -15.30
C GLN A 235 7.21 -10.61 -14.46
N VAL A 236 6.15 -10.35 -13.68
CA VAL A 236 5.46 -11.41 -12.92
C VAL A 236 4.98 -12.52 -13.85
N LEU A 237 4.32 -12.16 -14.96
CA LEU A 237 3.81 -13.13 -15.92
C LEU A 237 4.92 -13.94 -16.61
N ALA A 238 6.09 -13.34 -16.85
CA ALA A 238 7.24 -14.02 -17.43
C ALA A 238 7.78 -15.10 -16.49
N GLU A 239 7.89 -14.82 -15.20
CA GLU A 239 8.32 -15.83 -14.20
C GLU A 239 7.26 -16.91 -13.97
N VAL A 240 5.99 -16.53 -13.95
CA VAL A 240 4.88 -17.47 -13.77
C VAL A 240 4.81 -18.51 -14.89
N LYS A 241 5.17 -18.15 -16.12
CA LYS A 241 5.25 -19.09 -17.26
C LYS A 241 6.33 -20.17 -17.10
N LYS A 242 7.31 -19.96 -16.23
CA LYS A 242 8.39 -20.91 -15.96
C LYS A 242 8.00 -21.94 -14.88
N LEU A 243 6.92 -21.68 -14.15
CA LEU A 243 6.46 -22.55 -13.07
C LEU A 243 5.93 -23.88 -13.63
N SER A 244 6.19 -24.93 -12.88
CA SER A 244 5.72 -26.29 -13.07
C SER A 244 4.83 -26.72 -11.91
N SER A 245 4.18 -27.88 -12.02
CA SER A 245 3.33 -28.41 -10.94
C SER A 245 4.11 -28.67 -9.64
N SER A 246 5.43 -28.92 -9.68
CA SER A 246 6.24 -29.12 -8.47
C SER A 246 6.55 -27.83 -7.72
N ASP A 247 6.38 -26.66 -8.35
CA ASP A 247 6.57 -25.36 -7.72
C ASP A 247 5.33 -24.91 -6.92
N LEU A 248 4.22 -25.64 -7.05
CA LEU A 248 2.97 -25.37 -6.36
C LEU A 248 2.98 -25.96 -4.96
N LEU A 249 2.90 -25.08 -3.97
CA LEU A 249 2.85 -25.43 -2.56
C LEU A 249 1.39 -25.59 -2.12
N SER A 250 1.02 -26.79 -1.69
CA SER A 250 -0.32 -27.13 -1.20
C SER A 250 -0.35 -27.43 0.31
N ASN A 251 0.80 -27.61 0.94
CA ASN A 251 0.93 -27.86 2.38
C ASN A 251 1.84 -26.81 3.02
N LEU A 252 1.23 -25.75 3.56
CA LEU A 252 1.93 -24.71 4.31
C LEU A 252 1.31 -24.56 5.71
N SER A 253 2.14 -24.12 6.65
CA SER A 253 1.72 -23.66 7.96
C SER A 253 1.99 -22.17 8.06
N PHE A 254 1.09 -21.45 8.73
CA PHE A 254 1.21 -20.01 8.90
C PHE A 254 1.31 -19.68 10.38
N GLU A 255 2.39 -19.00 10.76
CA GLU A 255 2.62 -18.47 12.10
C GLU A 255 2.87 -16.97 12.01
N GLY A 256 2.22 -16.18 12.87
CA GLY A 256 2.53 -14.77 13.06
C GLY A 256 3.15 -14.57 14.44
N ARG A 257 4.31 -13.92 14.46
CA ARG A 257 4.99 -13.53 15.69
C ARG A 257 5.25 -12.04 15.63
N LEU A 258 4.86 -11.32 16.68
CA LEU A 258 5.42 -9.99 16.90
C LEU A 258 6.80 -10.22 17.51
N ALA A 259 7.82 -9.90 16.74
CA ALA A 259 9.18 -9.81 17.25
C ALA A 259 9.51 -8.33 17.40
N GLU A 260 10.09 -7.96 18.55
CA GLU A 260 10.86 -6.73 18.59
C GLU A 260 12.04 -6.91 17.62
N VAL A 261 12.20 -5.98 16.69
CA VAL A 261 13.42 -5.92 15.88
C VAL A 261 14.37 -5.01 16.67
N PRO A 262 15.38 -5.58 17.36
CA PRO A 262 16.40 -4.77 17.99
C PRO A 262 17.10 -3.94 16.89
N ASP A 263 17.58 -2.76 17.27
CA ASP A 263 18.42 -1.92 16.40
C ASP A 263 17.79 -1.37 15.11
N ILE A 264 16.47 -1.48 14.93
CA ILE A 264 15.79 -0.49 14.08
C ILE A 264 15.93 0.84 14.79
N LEU A 265 16.63 1.78 14.15
CA LEU A 265 16.58 3.21 14.48
C LEU A 265 15.09 3.59 14.56
N ARG A 266 14.54 3.57 15.78
CA ARG A 266 13.26 4.21 16.04
C ARG A 266 13.51 5.65 15.67
N CYS A 267 12.86 6.10 14.61
CA CYS A 267 12.81 7.51 14.27
C CYS A 267 12.20 8.18 15.50
N HIS A 268 13.05 8.72 16.37
CA HIS A 268 12.61 9.53 17.50
C HIS A 268 12.13 10.80 16.83
N LEU A 269 10.81 10.89 16.62
CA LEU A 269 10.22 12.13 16.18
C LEU A 269 10.62 13.18 17.23
N PRO A 270 11.31 14.26 16.84
CA PRO A 270 11.73 15.28 17.78
C PRO A 270 10.50 15.77 18.54
N SER A 271 10.66 15.95 19.85
CA SER A 271 9.58 16.53 20.65
C SER A 271 9.28 17.94 20.14
N LYS A 272 8.12 18.49 20.50
CA LYS A 272 7.82 19.91 20.20
C LYS A 272 8.91 20.85 20.71
N PHE A 273 9.57 20.48 21.80
CA PHE A 273 10.67 21.22 22.37
C PHE A 273 11.91 21.13 21.48
N ASP A 274 12.28 19.93 21.03
CA ASP A 274 13.45 19.72 20.15
C ASP A 274 13.28 20.48 18.82
N VAL A 275 12.10 20.41 18.21
CA VAL A 275 11.78 21.17 16.98
C VAL A 275 11.85 22.68 17.22
N ALA A 276 11.35 23.18 18.35
CA ALA A 276 11.38 24.60 18.66
C ALA A 276 12.82 25.10 18.89
N MET A 277 13.67 24.27 19.49
CA MET A 277 15.08 24.58 19.71
C MET A 277 15.84 24.63 18.37
N GLU A 278 15.69 23.62 17.52
CA GLU A 278 16.29 23.61 16.17
C GLU A 278 15.83 24.80 15.31
N LEU A 279 14.54 25.14 15.37
CA LEU A 279 14.01 26.31 14.67
C LEU A 279 14.65 27.62 15.18
N ASN A 280 14.81 27.75 16.49
CA ASN A 280 15.44 28.94 17.08
C ASN A 280 16.91 29.05 16.70
N GLU A 281 17.64 27.94 16.69
CA GLU A 281 19.03 27.89 16.22
C GLU A 281 19.14 28.28 14.74
N ALA A 282 18.22 27.81 13.89
CA ALA A 282 18.17 28.18 12.48
C ALA A 282 17.89 29.68 12.28
N ILE A 283 16.99 30.28 13.07
CA ILE A 283 16.69 31.71 13.05
C ILE A 283 17.92 32.54 13.47
N GLU A 284 18.63 32.12 14.50
CA GLU A 284 19.85 32.79 14.96
C GLU A 284 20.99 32.69 13.93
N ALA A 285 21.14 31.53 13.29
CA ALA A 285 22.10 31.33 12.21
C ALA A 285 21.77 32.24 11.01
N TRP A 286 20.50 32.30 10.60
CA TRP A 286 20.04 33.20 9.53
C TRP A 286 20.31 34.68 9.84
N SER A 287 20.02 35.09 11.07
CA SER A 287 20.25 36.47 11.53
C SER A 287 21.73 36.87 11.53
N LYS A 288 22.66 35.91 11.66
CA LYS A 288 24.10 36.16 11.52
C LYS A 288 24.49 36.37 10.06
N VAL A 289 23.96 35.54 9.15
CA VAL A 289 24.20 35.66 7.70
C VAL A 289 23.72 37.01 7.17
N GLU A 290 22.53 37.48 7.59
CA GLU A 290 22.02 38.80 7.22
C GLU A 290 22.91 39.95 7.71
N LYS A 291 23.44 39.85 8.94
CA LYS A 291 24.33 40.86 9.52
C LYS A 291 25.71 40.90 8.86
N GLU A 292 26.16 39.79 8.31
CA GLU A 292 27.42 39.68 7.57
C GLU A 292 27.29 40.12 6.09
N GLY A 293 26.11 40.58 5.68
CA GLY A 293 25.88 41.15 4.35
C GLY A 293 25.66 40.11 3.24
N GLY A 294 25.36 38.86 3.61
CA GLY A 294 25.01 37.83 2.65
C GLY A 294 23.62 38.08 2.06
N SER A 295 23.54 38.73 0.90
CA SER A 295 22.31 38.77 0.10
C SER A 295 22.19 37.49 -0.71
N VAL A 296 21.08 36.76 -0.56
CA VAL A 296 20.64 35.79 -1.57
C VAL A 296 19.73 36.57 -2.52
N GLU A 297 20.27 36.97 -3.67
CA GLU A 297 19.42 37.35 -4.81
C GLU A 297 18.68 36.09 -5.30
N GLU A 298 17.40 36.28 -5.65
CA GLU A 298 16.38 35.25 -5.97
C GLU A 298 16.78 34.24 -7.06
#